data_AF-A0A819G606-F1
#
_entry.id   AF-A0A819G606-F1
#
_cell.length_a   1.000
_cell.length_b   1.000
_cell.length_c   1.000
_cell.angle_alpha   90.00
_cell.angle_beta   90.00
_cell.angle_gamma   90.00
#
_symmetry.space_group_name_H-M   'P 1'
#
loop_
_entity.id
_entity.type
_entity.pdbx_description
1 polymer ?
#
loop_
_entity_poly.entity_id
_entity_poly.type
_entity_poly.pdbx_seq_one_letter_code
_entity_poly.pdbx_strand_id
1 'polypeptide(L)'
;MNDKITRKAEQKTFRYNRISKNSKIFECDEIFHMKPTILSNSISTISSKQPICVQSNVPTSPLKILEAQYLQNFSNFRRHFYHINHQKIKSSPQDYPSIDVTDIRLASINECVQKDFMKRLNENTSYFLDLVYHGTKLDNIKSILRYGFLIPNQAHPSNREAPIIVSANGRAFGSGIYSSYSAVFSLSYVNATNTLLVCAAIPKHDSIGKIERSYANILVLSHESQIIPLFLIDFKYLDTFHTNYSCFKEVTQSKRYKRNEIKEIVIISRKYLRKVLNYINDEVRKNNRYQMRPFEFFN
;
A
#
# COMPACT_ATOMS: atom_id res chain seq x y z
N MET A 1 -70.28 5.94 27.14
CA MET A 1 -70.03 5.36 25.80
C MET A 1 -68.71 5.89 25.31
N ASN A 2 -67.63 5.11 25.45
CA ASN A 2 -66.28 5.51 25.06
C ASN A 2 -65.73 4.44 24.11
N ASP A 3 -65.66 4.78 22.82
CA ASP A 3 -65.11 3.95 21.76
C ASP A 3 -63.58 3.85 21.88
N LYS A 4 -63.09 2.63 22.08
CA LYS A 4 -61.66 2.30 21.98
C LYS A 4 -61.32 2.01 20.52
N ILE A 5 -60.71 2.99 19.85
CA ILE A 5 -60.08 2.81 18.54
C ILE A 5 -58.65 2.30 18.74
N THR A 6 -58.45 1.00 18.53
CA THR A 6 -57.11 0.37 18.44
C THR A 6 -56.67 0.34 16.97
N ARG A 7 -55.76 1.24 16.58
CA ARG A 7 -55.06 1.15 15.29
C ARG A 7 -53.85 0.21 15.43
N LYS A 8 -53.91 -0.96 14.78
CA LYS A 8 -52.76 -1.83 14.53
C LYS A 8 -51.85 -1.15 13.50
N ALA A 9 -50.61 -0.85 13.88
CA ALA A 9 -49.58 -0.40 12.96
C ALA A 9 -48.95 -1.61 12.26
N GLU A 10 -49.06 -1.67 10.94
CA GLU A 10 -48.38 -2.66 10.10
C GLU A 10 -46.86 -2.44 10.15
N GLN A 11 -46.13 -3.47 10.57
CA GLN A 11 -44.67 -3.51 10.46
C GLN A 11 -44.27 -3.66 8.99
N LYS A 12 -43.89 -2.55 8.35
CA LYS A 12 -43.19 -2.58 7.06
C LYS A 12 -41.82 -3.19 7.25
N THR A 13 -41.66 -4.44 6.81
CA THR A 13 -40.38 -5.12 6.67
C THR A 13 -39.57 -4.45 5.55
N PHE A 14 -38.66 -3.56 5.93
CA PHE A 14 -37.64 -3.03 5.02
C PHE A 14 -36.64 -4.15 4.71
N ARG A 15 -36.83 -4.82 3.56
CA ARG A 15 -35.79 -5.65 2.93
C ARG A 15 -34.66 -4.73 2.49
N TYR A 16 -33.57 -4.73 3.25
CA TYR A 16 -32.29 -4.19 2.80
C TYR A 16 -31.76 -5.08 1.67
N ASN A 17 -32.01 -4.69 0.42
CA ASN A 17 -31.24 -5.18 -0.71
C ASN A 17 -29.80 -4.70 -0.53
N ARG A 18 -28.95 -5.64 -0.16
CA ARG A 18 -27.51 -5.46 0.03
C ARG A 18 -26.90 -5.05 -1.31
N ILE A 19 -26.45 -3.81 -1.41
CA ILE A 19 -25.62 -3.33 -2.51
C ILE A 19 -24.25 -4.01 -2.36
N SER A 20 -24.11 -5.20 -2.94
CA SER A 20 -22.82 -5.81 -3.29
C SER A 20 -22.52 -5.45 -4.74
N LYS A 21 -22.11 -4.21 -5.00
CA LYS A 21 -21.78 -3.76 -6.37
C LYS A 21 -20.30 -3.48 -6.64
N ASN A 22 -19.40 -3.68 -5.67
CA ASN A 22 -17.98 -3.33 -5.86
C ASN A 22 -16.98 -4.50 -5.84
N SER A 23 -17.43 -5.76 -5.84
CA SER A 23 -16.53 -6.93 -5.99
C SER A 23 -16.35 -7.39 -7.45
N LYS A 24 -16.91 -6.68 -8.44
CA LYS A 24 -16.66 -6.93 -9.87
C LYS A 24 -15.47 -6.11 -10.37
N ILE A 25 -14.24 -6.49 -9.99
CA ILE A 25 -13.04 -5.92 -10.62
C ILE A 25 -12.42 -6.88 -11.66
N PHE A 26 -12.84 -8.15 -11.72
CA PHE A 26 -12.32 -9.11 -12.69
C PHE A 26 -13.41 -10.02 -13.30
N GLU A 27 -14.50 -9.44 -13.78
CA GLU A 27 -15.36 -10.09 -14.79
C GLU A 27 -14.92 -9.72 -16.22
N CYS A 28 -13.67 -9.25 -16.39
CA CYS A 28 -13.10 -8.86 -17.68
C CYS A 28 -12.09 -9.87 -18.25
N ASP A 29 -11.98 -11.06 -17.66
CA ASP A 29 -11.20 -12.16 -18.26
C ASP A 29 -11.84 -12.65 -19.58
N GLU A 30 -13.05 -12.20 -19.95
CA GLU A 30 -13.77 -12.66 -21.15
C GLU A 30 -13.48 -11.92 -22.47
N ILE A 31 -12.67 -10.84 -22.52
CA ILE A 31 -12.57 -10.00 -23.76
C ILE A 31 -11.23 -10.10 -24.52
N PHE A 32 -10.28 -10.93 -24.11
CA PHE A 32 -9.01 -11.06 -24.86
C PHE A 32 -8.67 -12.49 -25.27
N HIS A 33 -9.45 -13.03 -26.21
CA HIS A 33 -8.93 -14.02 -27.16
C HIS A 33 -8.09 -13.31 -28.24
N MET A 34 -6.88 -12.86 -27.90
CA MET A 34 -5.90 -12.57 -28.95
C MET A 34 -5.37 -13.91 -29.46
N LYS A 35 -5.67 -14.22 -30.73
CA LYS A 35 -5.01 -15.32 -31.44
C LYS A 35 -3.50 -15.10 -31.38
N PRO A 36 -2.70 -16.07 -30.91
CA PRO A 36 -1.26 -15.95 -30.95
C PRO A 36 -0.80 -15.85 -32.41
N THR A 37 -0.18 -14.74 -32.80
CA THR A 37 0.55 -14.63 -34.05
C THR A 37 1.82 -15.45 -33.91
N ILE A 38 1.79 -16.68 -34.42
CA ILE A 38 2.96 -17.56 -34.48
C ILE A 38 3.89 -17.00 -35.56
N LEU A 39 4.95 -16.29 -35.17
CA LEU A 39 6.09 -16.07 -36.05
C LEU A 39 6.95 -17.33 -36.04
N SER A 40 6.83 -18.15 -37.08
CA SER A 40 7.71 -19.29 -37.33
C SER A 40 9.04 -18.82 -37.90
N ASN A 41 10.10 -18.79 -37.08
CA ASN A 41 11.46 -18.66 -37.56
C ASN A 41 12.06 -20.06 -37.77
N SER A 42 12.28 -20.42 -39.02
CA SER A 42 13.01 -21.62 -39.44
C SER A 42 14.51 -21.45 -39.14
N ILE A 43 15.05 -22.32 -38.29
CA ILE A 43 16.49 -22.37 -37.98
C ILE A 43 17.13 -23.47 -38.84
N SER A 44 18.07 -23.07 -39.71
CA SER A 44 18.95 -23.98 -40.45
C SER A 44 20.10 -24.46 -39.54
N THR A 45 20.22 -25.77 -39.39
CA THR A 45 21.30 -26.46 -38.68
C THR A 45 22.60 -26.43 -39.48
N ILE A 46 23.67 -25.87 -38.91
CA ILE A 46 25.05 -26.12 -39.33
C ILE A 46 25.81 -26.69 -38.13
N SER A 47 26.36 -27.88 -38.33
CA SER A 47 27.14 -28.65 -37.36
C SER A 47 28.61 -28.26 -37.44
N SER A 48 29.19 -27.80 -36.33
CA SER A 48 30.65 -27.88 -36.13
C SER A 48 30.95 -28.11 -34.65
N LYS A 49 31.81 -29.10 -34.38
CA LYS A 49 32.25 -29.50 -33.04
C LYS A 49 33.32 -28.53 -32.54
N GLN A 50 33.06 -27.86 -31.42
CA GLN A 50 34.05 -27.11 -30.64
C GLN A 50 33.80 -27.27 -29.13
N PRO A 51 34.82 -27.01 -28.29
CA PRO A 51 34.97 -27.63 -26.97
C PRO A 51 34.05 -27.04 -25.90
N ILE A 52 33.70 -27.89 -24.93
CA ILE A 52 32.76 -27.65 -23.84
C ILE A 52 33.33 -26.58 -22.90
N CYS A 53 32.87 -25.34 -23.09
CA CYS A 53 32.94 -24.29 -22.07
C CYS A 53 31.61 -24.32 -21.31
N VAL A 54 31.66 -24.50 -19.99
CA VAL A 54 30.48 -24.46 -19.10
C VAL A 54 29.97 -23.02 -19.05
N GLN A 55 29.15 -22.66 -20.04
CA GLN A 55 28.38 -21.43 -20.02
C GLN A 55 27.23 -21.61 -19.04
N SER A 56 27.23 -20.81 -17.97
CA SER A 56 26.07 -20.64 -17.11
C SER A 56 24.92 -20.12 -17.97
N ASN A 57 23.99 -21.00 -18.34
CA ASN A 57 22.76 -20.65 -19.03
C ASN A 57 21.89 -19.79 -18.09
N VAL A 58 22.11 -18.47 -18.10
CA VAL A 58 21.15 -17.51 -17.57
C VAL A 58 19.98 -17.53 -18.55
N PRO A 59 18.78 -17.96 -18.15
CA PRO A 59 17.64 -17.95 -19.03
C PRO A 59 17.26 -16.50 -19.30
N THR A 60 17.68 -15.97 -20.45
CA THR A 60 17.17 -14.73 -21.03
C THR A 60 15.75 -14.99 -21.49
N SER A 61 14.80 -14.94 -20.55
CA SER A 61 13.38 -14.87 -20.86
C SER A 61 13.17 -13.73 -21.86
N PRO A 62 12.49 -13.97 -23.00
CA PRO A 62 12.34 -12.97 -24.04
C PRO A 62 11.67 -11.74 -23.43
N LEU A 63 12.38 -10.62 -23.52
CA LEU A 63 11.89 -9.30 -23.18
C LEU A 63 10.62 -9.06 -23.99
N LYS A 64 9.46 -9.21 -23.36
CA LYS A 64 8.19 -8.76 -23.95
C LYS A 64 8.28 -7.25 -24.01
N ILE A 65 8.71 -6.74 -25.16
CA ILE A 65 8.70 -5.31 -25.47
C ILE A 65 7.29 -4.82 -25.19
N LEU A 66 7.18 -3.83 -24.31
CA LEU A 66 5.91 -3.19 -23.98
C LEU A 66 5.38 -2.54 -25.27
N GLU A 67 4.32 -3.10 -25.85
CA GLU A 67 3.78 -2.59 -27.12
C GLU A 67 3.29 -1.14 -26.94
N ALA A 68 3.51 -0.29 -27.95
CA ALA A 68 3.17 1.13 -27.91
C ALA A 68 1.69 1.40 -27.52
N GLN A 69 0.79 0.46 -27.81
CA GLN A 69 -0.62 0.55 -27.43
C GLN A 69 -0.86 0.59 -25.91
N TYR A 70 0.00 -0.05 -25.12
CA TYR A 70 -0.13 -0.05 -23.65
C TYR A 70 0.40 1.24 -23.01
N LEU A 71 1.21 2.02 -23.74
CA LEU A 71 1.74 3.31 -23.31
C LEU A 71 0.80 4.49 -23.58
N GLN A 72 -0.30 4.28 -24.32
CA GLN A 72 -1.24 5.35 -24.69
C GLN A 72 -1.90 6.02 -23.47
N ASN A 73 -2.21 5.25 -22.43
CA ASN A 73 -2.73 5.80 -21.17
C ASN A 73 -2.40 4.89 -19.98
N PHE A 74 -2.43 5.48 -18.78
CA PHE A 74 -2.07 4.79 -17.54
C PHE A 74 -2.97 3.59 -17.22
N SER A 75 -4.27 3.64 -17.59
CA SER A 75 -5.18 2.52 -17.35
C SER A 75 -4.82 1.29 -18.19
N ASN A 76 -4.45 1.49 -19.46
CA ASN A 76 -4.01 0.41 -20.35
C ASN A 76 -2.71 -0.20 -19.84
N PHE A 77 -1.73 0.63 -19.51
CA PHE A 77 -0.48 0.22 -18.88
C PHE A 77 -0.73 -0.65 -17.65
N ARG A 78 -1.55 -0.17 -16.72
CA ARG A 78 -1.85 -0.86 -15.47
C ARG A 78 -2.54 -2.21 -15.67
N ARG A 79 -3.49 -2.31 -16.59
CA ARG A 79 -4.15 -3.58 -16.93
C ARG A 79 -3.16 -4.57 -17.52
N HIS A 80 -2.32 -4.12 -18.45
CA HIS A 80 -1.28 -4.95 -19.05
C HIS A 80 -0.26 -5.44 -18.02
N PHE A 81 0.19 -4.54 -17.14
CA PHE A 81 1.10 -4.88 -16.05
C PHE A 81 0.50 -5.95 -15.13
N TYR A 82 -0.77 -5.82 -14.75
CA TYR A 82 -1.48 -6.84 -13.98
C TYR A 82 -1.54 -8.15 -14.75
N HIS A 83 -1.94 -8.14 -16.02
CA HIS A 83 -2.04 -9.35 -16.83
C HIS A 83 -0.73 -10.14 -16.88
N ILE A 84 0.41 -9.45 -17.05
CA ILE A 84 1.74 -10.09 -17.04
C ILE A 84 2.10 -10.64 -15.64
N ASN A 85 1.75 -9.92 -14.58
CA ASN A 85 2.26 -10.19 -13.23
C ASN A 85 1.24 -10.85 -12.28
N HIS A 86 0.01 -11.10 -12.70
CA HIS A 86 -1.09 -11.49 -11.81
C HIS A 86 -0.79 -12.73 -10.97
N GLN A 87 -0.12 -13.73 -11.55
CA GLN A 87 0.28 -14.94 -10.82
C GLN A 87 1.25 -14.59 -9.69
N LYS A 88 2.30 -13.82 -9.97
CA LYS A 88 3.29 -13.38 -8.97
C LYS A 88 2.65 -12.51 -7.89
N ILE A 89 1.74 -11.61 -8.27
CA ILE A 89 1.00 -10.73 -7.35
C ILE A 89 0.15 -11.57 -6.37
N LYS A 90 -0.50 -12.63 -6.86
CA LYS A 90 -1.33 -13.52 -6.04
C LYS A 90 -0.50 -14.46 -5.17
N SER A 91 0.59 -15.02 -5.69
CA SER A 91 1.37 -16.05 -4.99
C SER A 91 2.39 -15.47 -4.02
N SER A 92 3.03 -14.34 -4.31
CA SER A 92 4.15 -13.83 -3.50
C SER A 92 3.80 -13.54 -2.03
N PRO A 93 2.61 -13.04 -1.68
CA PRO A 93 2.22 -12.89 -0.28
C PRO A 93 1.98 -14.23 0.43
N GLN A 94 1.59 -15.28 -0.32
CA GLN A 94 1.26 -16.61 0.24
C GLN A 94 2.49 -17.35 0.79
N ASP A 95 3.70 -16.92 0.39
CA ASP A 95 4.96 -17.40 0.95
C ASP A 95 5.12 -17.05 2.45
N TYR A 96 4.26 -16.16 2.99
CA TYR A 96 4.19 -15.87 4.41
C TYR A 96 3.00 -16.59 5.06
N PRO A 97 3.23 -17.69 5.82
CA PRO A 97 2.17 -18.61 6.24
C PRO A 97 1.17 -18.01 7.23
N SER A 98 1.51 -16.89 7.85
CA SER A 98 0.68 -16.24 8.88
C SER A 98 -0.20 -15.13 8.31
N ILE A 99 -0.34 -14.98 6.99
CA ILE A 99 -1.30 -14.06 6.39
C ILE A 99 -2.30 -14.74 5.46
N ASP A 100 -3.49 -14.16 5.39
CA ASP A 100 -4.55 -14.49 4.45
C ASP A 100 -4.88 -13.26 3.60
N VAL A 101 -4.72 -13.36 2.28
CA VAL A 101 -5.01 -12.28 1.35
C VAL A 101 -6.52 -12.18 1.16
N THR A 102 -7.08 -11.04 1.55
CA THR A 102 -8.53 -10.82 1.53
C THR A 102 -9.04 -10.10 0.29
N ASP A 103 -8.23 -9.20 -0.28
CA ASP A 103 -8.61 -8.44 -1.47
C ASP A 103 -7.37 -7.93 -2.22
N ILE A 104 -7.52 -7.74 -3.54
CA ILE A 104 -6.53 -7.07 -4.39
C ILE A 104 -7.27 -6.02 -5.18
N ARG A 105 -6.99 -4.76 -4.86
CA ARG A 105 -7.76 -3.63 -5.38
C ARG A 105 -6.88 -2.58 -6.05
N LEU A 106 -7.53 -1.79 -6.89
CA LEU A 106 -6.87 -0.69 -7.59
C LEU A 106 -6.51 0.44 -6.60
N ALA A 107 -5.22 0.75 -6.47
CA ALA A 107 -4.72 2.03 -5.96
C ALA A 107 -5.32 3.25 -6.71
N SER A 108 -5.87 4.21 -5.96
CA SER A 108 -6.44 5.46 -6.51
C SER A 108 -5.37 6.55 -6.51
N ILE A 109 -4.59 6.60 -7.59
CA ILE A 109 -3.40 7.46 -7.70
C ILE A 109 -3.79 8.81 -8.29
N ASN A 110 -3.21 9.90 -7.77
CA ASN A 110 -3.38 11.22 -8.36
C ASN A 110 -2.89 11.29 -9.83
N GLU A 111 -3.62 11.99 -10.68
CA GLU A 111 -3.33 12.08 -12.12
C GLU A 111 -1.94 12.65 -12.42
N CYS A 112 -1.44 13.63 -11.65
CA CYS A 112 -0.10 14.19 -11.84
C CYS A 112 0.98 13.12 -11.62
N VAL A 113 0.82 12.28 -10.59
CA VAL A 113 1.75 11.19 -10.29
C VAL A 113 1.73 10.14 -11.41
N GLN A 114 0.54 9.85 -11.96
CA GLN A 114 0.42 8.95 -13.12
C GLN A 114 1.15 9.52 -14.33
N LYS A 115 0.98 10.81 -14.63
CA LYS A 115 1.65 11.49 -15.76
C LYS A 115 3.16 11.51 -15.60
N ASP A 116 3.67 11.83 -14.41
CA ASP A 116 5.11 11.88 -14.14
C ASP A 116 5.76 10.49 -14.33
N PHE A 117 5.10 9.43 -13.85
CA PHE A 117 5.56 8.05 -14.07
C PHE A 117 5.52 7.66 -15.55
N MET A 118 4.39 7.91 -16.25
CA MET A 118 4.26 7.54 -17.67
C MET A 118 5.26 8.31 -18.55
N LYS A 119 5.54 9.58 -18.22
CA LYS A 119 6.59 10.37 -18.88
C LYS A 119 7.95 9.70 -18.72
N ARG A 120 8.33 9.33 -17.49
CA ARG A 120 9.58 8.62 -17.18
C ARG A 120 9.67 7.27 -17.89
N LEU A 121 8.56 6.55 -17.98
CA LEU A 121 8.48 5.28 -18.69
C LEU A 121 8.73 5.45 -20.19
N ASN A 122 8.15 6.47 -20.83
CA ASN A 122 8.36 6.77 -22.24
C ASN A 122 9.78 7.28 -22.55
N GLU A 123 10.43 7.92 -21.58
CA GLU A 123 11.84 8.33 -21.68
C GLU A 123 12.80 7.14 -21.49
N ASN A 124 12.33 6.02 -20.92
CA ASN A 124 13.17 4.84 -20.74
C ASN A 124 13.23 4.02 -22.03
N THR A 125 14.34 4.15 -22.75
CA THR A 125 14.62 3.43 -24.01
C THR A 125 14.59 1.91 -23.88
N SER A 126 14.84 1.39 -22.67
CA SER A 126 14.94 -0.04 -22.41
C SER A 126 13.63 -0.69 -21.97
N TYR A 127 12.65 0.11 -21.54
CA TYR A 127 11.35 -0.33 -21.02
C TYR A 127 11.42 -1.45 -19.95
N PHE A 128 12.53 -1.55 -19.21
CA PHE A 128 12.63 -2.49 -18.09
C PHE A 128 11.72 -2.04 -16.95
N LEU A 129 10.73 -2.88 -16.66
CA LEU A 129 9.73 -2.68 -15.63
C LEU A 129 9.74 -3.85 -14.68
N ASP A 130 9.92 -3.54 -13.40
CA ASP A 130 9.95 -4.53 -12.34
C ASP A 130 8.67 -4.49 -11.49
N LEU A 131 8.17 -5.68 -11.17
CA LEU A 131 7.22 -5.88 -10.08
C LEU A 131 7.96 -5.83 -8.76
N VAL A 132 7.61 -4.84 -7.95
CA VAL A 132 8.12 -4.72 -6.58
C VAL A 132 6.99 -4.46 -5.60
N TYR A 133 7.28 -4.70 -4.34
CA TYR A 133 6.39 -4.50 -3.21
C TYR A 133 6.94 -3.40 -2.30
N HIS A 134 6.05 -2.70 -1.63
CA HIS A 134 6.42 -1.70 -0.66
C HIS A 134 5.49 -1.80 0.56
N GLY A 135 6.08 -2.04 1.72
CA GLY A 135 5.38 -1.96 3.00
C GLY A 135 5.57 -0.60 3.64
N THR A 136 4.50 -0.04 4.20
CA THR A 136 4.55 1.28 4.85
C THR A 136 3.44 1.41 5.89
N LYS A 137 3.49 2.49 6.68
CA LYS A 137 2.46 2.82 7.67
C LYS A 137 1.18 3.35 7.01
N LEU A 138 0.07 3.27 7.73
CA LEU A 138 -1.26 3.64 7.23
C LEU A 138 -1.32 5.06 6.71
N ASP A 139 -0.78 5.98 7.50
CA ASP A 139 -0.83 7.41 7.21
C ASP A 139 0.00 7.75 5.95
N ASN A 140 1.02 6.94 5.65
CA ASN A 140 1.84 7.13 4.47
C ASN A 140 1.14 6.69 3.18
N ILE A 141 0.22 5.72 3.23
CA ILE A 141 -0.50 5.24 2.04
C ILE A 141 -1.25 6.39 1.38
N LYS A 142 -1.96 7.21 2.15
CA LYS A 142 -2.69 8.38 1.63
C LYS A 142 -1.75 9.39 0.99
N SER A 143 -0.60 9.64 1.62
CA SER A 143 0.43 10.53 1.07
C SER A 143 0.98 9.99 -0.24
N ILE A 144 1.31 8.70 -0.30
CA ILE A 144 1.86 8.04 -1.50
C ILE A 144 0.86 8.08 -2.66
N LEU A 145 -0.43 7.83 -2.40
CA LEU A 145 -1.46 7.88 -3.44
C LEU A 145 -1.70 9.31 -3.97
N ARG A 146 -1.52 10.33 -3.12
CA ARG A 146 -1.71 11.74 -3.48
C ARG A 146 -0.50 12.36 -4.17
N TYR A 147 0.69 12.10 -3.66
CA TYR A 147 1.93 12.80 -4.06
C TYR A 147 2.95 11.90 -4.74
N GLY A 148 2.71 10.59 -4.80
CA GLY A 148 3.70 9.61 -5.22
C GLY A 148 4.65 9.25 -4.09
N PHE A 149 5.64 8.43 -4.39
CA PHE A 149 6.72 8.14 -3.45
C PHE A 149 7.61 9.37 -3.29
N LEU A 150 8.05 9.65 -2.06
CA LEU A 150 8.88 10.82 -1.75
C LEU A 150 10.25 10.35 -1.26
N ILE A 151 11.32 11.03 -1.69
CA ILE A 151 12.66 10.75 -1.20
C ILE A 151 12.87 11.45 0.15
N PRO A 152 13.35 10.75 1.19
CA PRO A 152 13.53 11.35 2.51
C PRO A 152 14.48 12.55 2.49
N ASN A 153 14.11 13.60 3.21
CA ASN A 153 14.84 14.86 3.37
C ASN A 153 15.05 15.64 2.05
N GLN A 154 14.21 15.38 1.05
CA GLN A 154 14.17 16.12 -0.21
C GLN A 154 12.78 16.69 -0.43
N ALA A 155 12.72 17.87 -1.05
CA ALA A 155 11.47 18.44 -1.54
C ALA A 155 11.09 17.76 -2.85
N HIS A 156 9.80 17.51 -3.07
CA HIS A 156 9.35 16.91 -4.32
C HIS A 156 9.65 17.86 -5.50
N PRO A 157 10.22 17.36 -6.61
CA PRO A 157 10.75 18.22 -7.68
C PRO A 157 9.66 19.02 -8.40
N SER A 158 8.48 18.44 -8.59
CA SER A 158 7.37 19.05 -9.35
C SER A 158 6.16 19.46 -8.50
N ASN A 159 6.12 19.12 -7.20
CA ASN A 159 4.91 19.25 -6.39
C ASN A 159 5.22 19.94 -5.05
N ARG A 160 4.96 21.24 -4.98
CA ARG A 160 5.24 22.06 -3.79
C ARG A 160 4.34 21.75 -2.60
N GLU A 161 3.20 21.08 -2.80
CA GLU A 161 2.31 20.64 -1.71
C GLU A 161 2.78 19.35 -1.03
N ALA A 162 3.69 18.61 -1.66
CA ALA A 162 4.19 17.37 -1.10
C ALA A 162 5.04 17.65 0.16
N PRO A 163 4.78 16.97 1.28
CA PRO A 163 5.52 17.19 2.51
C PRO A 163 6.96 16.67 2.38
N ILE A 164 7.90 17.32 3.07
CA ILE A 164 9.25 16.76 3.22
C ILE A 164 9.19 15.69 4.30
N ILE A 165 9.42 14.43 3.92
CA ILE A 165 9.50 13.33 4.88
C ILE A 165 10.89 13.35 5.51
N VAL A 166 10.96 13.59 6.82
CA VAL A 166 12.21 13.54 7.57
C VAL A 166 12.49 12.09 7.97
N SER A 167 13.68 11.60 7.65
CA SER A 167 14.15 10.31 8.14
C SER A 167 15.63 10.39 8.50
N ALA A 168 15.94 10.13 9.76
CA ALA A 168 17.30 9.99 10.27
C ALA A 168 17.88 8.59 10.00
N ASN A 169 17.00 7.57 9.93
CA ASN A 169 17.36 6.16 9.79
C ASN A 169 16.95 5.61 8.41
N GLY A 170 17.45 4.42 8.04
CA GLY A 170 17.04 3.75 6.80
C GLY A 170 17.79 4.20 5.54
N ARG A 171 19.10 4.45 5.66
CA ARG A 171 20.01 4.75 4.54
C ARG A 171 21.07 3.67 4.32
N ALA A 172 20.77 2.43 4.68
CA ALA A 172 21.72 1.30 4.61
C ALA A 172 22.38 1.18 3.23
N PHE A 173 21.64 1.49 2.17
CA PHE A 173 22.11 1.49 0.79
C PHE A 173 21.99 2.88 0.13
N GLY A 174 22.12 3.94 0.93
CA GLY A 174 21.99 5.34 0.51
C GLY A 174 20.57 5.90 0.56
N SER A 175 20.41 7.17 0.16
CA SER A 175 19.10 7.83 0.10
C SER A 175 18.30 7.34 -1.12
N GLY A 176 17.00 7.17 -0.95
CA GLY A 176 16.09 6.76 -2.03
C GLY A 176 14.81 6.13 -1.52
N ILE A 177 14.02 5.62 -2.46
CA ILE A 177 12.78 4.89 -2.20
C ILE A 177 13.10 3.41 -2.15
N TYR A 178 12.92 2.80 -0.98
CA TYR A 178 13.17 1.38 -0.76
C TYR A 178 11.94 0.58 -1.13
N SER A 179 12.13 -0.45 -1.94
CA SER A 179 11.11 -1.44 -2.30
C SER A 179 11.74 -2.83 -2.29
N SER A 180 10.93 -3.88 -2.45
CA SER A 180 11.45 -5.24 -2.49
C SER A 180 10.82 -6.09 -3.58
N TYR A 181 11.62 -6.97 -4.19
CA TYR A 181 11.13 -8.04 -5.05
C TYR A 181 10.33 -9.10 -4.30
N SER A 182 10.42 -9.14 -2.96
CA SER A 182 9.71 -10.06 -2.09
C SER A 182 8.57 -9.35 -1.37
N ALA A 183 7.33 -9.84 -1.54
CA ALA A 183 6.20 -9.39 -0.75
C ALA A 183 6.45 -9.65 0.75
N VAL A 184 6.98 -10.83 1.08
CA VAL A 184 7.32 -11.25 2.45
C VAL A 184 8.25 -10.27 3.13
N PHE A 185 9.32 -9.86 2.45
CA PHE A 185 10.25 -8.87 3.01
C PHE A 185 9.55 -7.53 3.26
N SER A 186 8.70 -7.09 2.32
CA SER A 186 7.94 -5.85 2.45
C SER A 186 6.91 -5.87 3.57
N LEU A 187 6.32 -7.03 3.90
CA LEU A 187 5.35 -7.17 4.99
C LEU A 187 5.90 -6.69 6.34
N SER A 188 7.21 -6.84 6.58
CA SER A 188 7.85 -6.37 7.82
C SER A 188 7.79 -4.85 8.02
N TYR A 189 7.56 -4.08 6.94
CA TYR A 189 7.49 -2.60 6.97
C TYR A 189 6.07 -2.05 6.98
N VAL A 190 5.06 -2.92 6.90
CA VAL A 190 3.65 -2.55 6.84
C VAL A 190 3.17 -2.00 8.21
N ASN A 191 3.90 -2.29 9.30
CA ASN A 191 3.76 -1.73 10.66
C ASN A 191 2.29 -1.50 11.11
N ALA A 192 1.64 -2.62 11.43
CA ALA A 192 0.23 -2.70 11.83
C ALA A 192 -0.79 -2.32 10.75
N THR A 193 -0.39 -2.06 9.51
CA THR A 193 -1.36 -2.04 8.42
C THR A 193 -1.60 -3.43 7.86
N ASN A 194 -2.79 -3.60 7.31
CA ASN A 194 -3.20 -4.82 6.64
C ASN A 194 -3.20 -4.63 5.13
N THR A 195 -2.35 -3.74 4.63
CA THR A 195 -2.33 -3.32 3.24
C THR A 195 -0.89 -3.23 2.74
N LEU A 196 -0.57 -4.01 1.71
CA LEU A 196 0.72 -4.00 1.02
C LEU A 196 0.58 -3.31 -0.34
N LEU A 197 1.54 -2.47 -0.71
CA LEU A 197 1.54 -1.80 -2.01
C LEU A 197 2.25 -2.68 -3.04
N VAL A 198 1.59 -2.88 -4.18
CA VAL A 198 2.17 -3.54 -5.36
C VAL A 198 2.50 -2.45 -6.37
N CYS A 199 3.78 -2.36 -6.74
CA CYS A 199 4.28 -1.25 -7.52
C CYS A 199 4.92 -1.73 -8.82
N ALA A 200 4.89 -0.86 -9.82
CA ALA A 200 5.78 -0.96 -10.98
C ALA A 200 6.97 -0.04 -10.74
N ALA A 201 8.18 -0.55 -10.93
CA ALA A 201 9.43 0.18 -10.80
C ALA A 201 10.19 0.24 -12.13
N ILE A 202 10.88 1.35 -12.35
CA ILE A 202 11.74 1.61 -13.51
C ILE A 202 13.18 1.74 -12.97
N PRO A 203 13.85 0.61 -12.69
CA PRO A 203 15.22 0.63 -12.19
C PRO A 203 16.19 1.23 -13.21
N LYS A 204 17.25 1.85 -12.72
CA LYS A 204 18.36 2.30 -13.57
C LYS A 204 19.33 1.14 -13.78
N HIS A 205 19.66 0.87 -15.03
CA HIS A 205 20.65 -0.13 -15.41
C HIS A 205 21.98 0.54 -15.75
N ASP A 206 23.08 -0.11 -15.40
CA ASP A 206 24.42 0.27 -15.80
C ASP A 206 24.68 -0.08 -17.28
N SER A 207 25.89 0.24 -17.77
CA SER A 207 26.31 -0.05 -19.15
C SER A 207 26.35 -1.55 -19.49
N ILE A 208 26.31 -2.42 -18.49
CA ILE A 208 26.34 -3.89 -18.63
C ILE A 208 24.92 -4.46 -18.47
N GLY A 209 23.92 -3.61 -18.24
CA GLY A 209 22.52 -4.01 -18.06
C GLY A 209 22.18 -4.49 -16.65
N LYS A 210 23.07 -4.34 -15.66
CA LYS A 210 22.77 -4.67 -14.26
C LYS A 210 22.08 -3.49 -13.56
N ILE A 211 21.20 -3.79 -12.62
CA ILE A 211 20.50 -2.76 -11.84
C ILE A 211 21.47 -2.13 -10.84
N GLU A 212 21.69 -0.81 -10.95
CA GLU A 212 22.74 -0.10 -10.20
C GLU A 212 22.57 -0.17 -8.67
N ARG A 213 21.33 -0.25 -8.17
CA ARG A 213 20.99 -0.17 -6.74
C ARG A 213 20.08 -1.30 -6.27
N SER A 214 20.39 -2.52 -6.70
CA SER A 214 19.72 -3.74 -6.25
C SER A 214 20.62 -4.52 -5.28
N TYR A 215 20.08 -4.87 -4.11
CA TYR A 215 20.78 -5.55 -3.02
C TYR A 215 19.94 -6.73 -2.55
N ALA A 216 20.24 -7.93 -3.07
CA ALA A 216 19.42 -9.12 -2.87
C ALA A 216 17.95 -8.87 -3.24
N ASN A 217 17.04 -8.84 -2.26
CA ASN A 217 15.62 -8.59 -2.48
C ASN A 217 15.26 -7.10 -2.42
N ILE A 218 16.20 -6.20 -2.15
CA ILE A 218 15.93 -4.76 -1.94
C ILE A 218 16.29 -3.99 -3.21
N LEU A 219 15.37 -3.13 -3.66
CA LEU A 219 15.59 -2.18 -4.74
C LEU A 219 15.51 -0.76 -4.19
N VAL A 220 16.54 0.06 -4.44
CA VAL A 220 16.58 1.47 -4.03
C VAL A 220 16.53 2.39 -5.24
N LEU A 221 15.44 3.16 -5.36
CA LEU A 221 15.22 4.08 -6.46
C LEU A 221 15.63 5.51 -6.07
N SER A 222 16.27 6.23 -6.98
CA SER A 222 16.84 7.56 -6.73
C SER A 222 15.94 8.71 -7.18
N HIS A 223 14.79 8.42 -7.77
CA HIS A 223 13.86 9.43 -8.27
C HIS A 223 12.40 9.00 -8.05
N GLU A 224 11.53 9.94 -7.70
CA GLU A 224 10.13 9.72 -7.32
C GLU A 224 9.31 9.10 -8.46
N SER A 225 9.55 9.56 -9.71
CA SER A 225 8.84 9.03 -10.89
C SER A 225 9.32 7.66 -11.35
N GLN A 226 10.29 7.02 -10.68
CA GLN A 226 10.72 5.66 -11.01
C GLN A 226 9.80 4.58 -10.45
N ILE A 227 8.83 4.91 -9.62
CA ILE A 227 7.94 3.92 -9.00
C ILE A 227 6.53 4.45 -8.84
N ILE A 228 5.56 3.58 -9.07
CA ILE A 228 4.14 3.93 -8.94
C ILE A 228 3.36 2.77 -8.29
N PRO A 229 2.49 3.04 -7.29
CA PRO A 229 1.71 1.99 -6.64
C PRO A 229 0.50 1.62 -7.48
N LEU A 230 0.54 0.47 -8.15
CA LEU A 230 -0.52 0.03 -9.05
C LEU A 230 -1.64 -0.72 -8.35
N PHE A 231 -1.38 -1.45 -7.27
CA PHE A 231 -2.42 -2.19 -6.56
C PHE A 231 -2.19 -2.13 -5.05
N LEU A 232 -3.25 -2.40 -4.32
CA LEU A 232 -3.24 -2.57 -2.87
C LEU A 232 -3.69 -4.00 -2.59
N ILE A 233 -2.86 -4.76 -1.89
CA ILE A 233 -3.21 -6.09 -1.39
C ILE A 233 -3.63 -5.92 0.06
N ASP A 234 -4.91 -6.16 0.34
CA ASP A 234 -5.43 -6.18 1.70
C ASP A 234 -5.38 -7.61 2.24
N PHE A 235 -4.82 -7.80 3.43
CA PHE A 235 -4.61 -9.12 4.04
C PHE A 235 -4.99 -9.13 5.52
N LYS A 236 -4.98 -10.30 6.16
CA LYS A 236 -5.15 -10.45 7.61
C LYS A 236 -4.06 -11.35 8.16
N TYR A 237 -3.54 -11.01 9.32
CA TYR A 237 -2.73 -11.94 10.10
C TYR A 237 -3.62 -13.01 10.70
N LEU A 238 -3.22 -14.26 10.54
CA LEU A 238 -3.87 -15.45 11.09
C LEU A 238 -3.45 -15.70 12.56
N ASP A 239 -2.32 -15.14 12.98
CA ASP A 239 -1.89 -15.22 14.37
C ASP A 239 -2.64 -14.22 15.26
N THR A 240 -2.65 -14.50 16.56
CA THR A 240 -3.29 -13.66 17.59
C THR A 240 -2.41 -12.52 18.08
N PHE A 241 -1.15 -12.44 17.64
CA PHE A 241 -0.18 -11.46 18.13
C PHE A 241 -0.28 -10.14 17.38
N HIS A 242 -0.76 -10.17 16.13
CA HIS A 242 -0.87 -8.99 15.29
C HIS A 242 -2.28 -8.41 15.33
N THR A 243 -2.35 -7.08 15.48
CA THR A 243 -3.61 -6.35 15.41
C THR A 243 -3.95 -6.06 13.95
N ASN A 244 -5.13 -6.52 13.52
CA ASN A 244 -5.59 -6.38 12.14
C ASN A 244 -6.31 -5.03 11.93
N TYR A 245 -5.62 -4.02 11.37
CA TYR A 245 -6.20 -2.74 10.95
C TYR A 245 -6.34 -2.66 9.43
N SER A 246 -7.57 -2.87 8.93
CA SER A 246 -7.87 -2.62 7.50
C SER A 246 -7.91 -1.11 7.21
N CYS A 247 -7.16 -0.67 6.21
CA CYS A 247 -7.11 0.74 5.78
C CYS A 247 -8.44 1.26 5.18
N PHE A 248 -9.28 0.35 4.67
CA PHE A 248 -10.46 0.70 3.86
C PHE A 248 -11.75 0.03 4.29
N LYS A 249 -11.71 -0.80 5.33
CA LYS A 249 -12.81 -0.68 6.26
C LYS A 249 -12.70 0.75 6.75
N GLU A 250 -13.58 1.61 6.25
CA GLU A 250 -14.07 2.68 7.09
C GLU A 250 -14.10 2.05 8.47
N VAL A 251 -13.60 2.79 9.45
CA VAL A 251 -14.28 2.72 10.71
C VAL A 251 -15.72 3.15 10.34
N THR A 252 -16.54 2.27 9.71
CA THR A 252 -17.88 1.92 10.15
C THR A 252 -17.61 1.91 11.60
N GLN A 253 -17.91 3.09 12.16
CA GLN A 253 -17.87 3.38 13.55
C GLN A 253 -18.21 2.03 14.11
N SER A 254 -17.23 1.42 14.81
CA SER A 254 -17.59 0.44 15.81
C SER A 254 -18.87 1.00 16.36
N LYS A 255 -19.93 0.22 16.29
CA LYS A 255 -21.24 0.69 16.68
C LYS A 255 -21.14 1.15 18.17
N ARG A 256 -20.55 2.30 18.53
CA ARG A 256 -21.27 3.54 18.80
C ARG A 256 -22.49 3.51 17.90
N TYR A 257 -23.43 2.66 18.31
CA TYR A 257 -24.77 3.09 18.59
C TYR A 257 -24.88 4.58 18.20
N LYS A 258 -25.42 4.82 17.02
CA LYS A 258 -26.51 5.79 16.93
C LYS A 258 -27.60 5.33 17.92
N ARG A 259 -27.30 5.39 19.23
CA ARG A 259 -28.29 5.79 20.20
C ARG A 259 -28.63 7.19 19.70
N ASN A 260 -29.87 7.37 19.29
CA ASN A 260 -30.48 8.68 19.27
C ASN A 260 -29.89 9.48 20.43
N GLU A 261 -29.43 10.71 20.16
CA GLU A 261 -28.98 11.66 21.16
C GLU A 261 -30.15 12.01 22.10
N ILE A 262 -30.59 11.06 22.91
CA ILE A 262 -30.93 11.35 24.28
C ILE A 262 -29.55 11.51 24.90
N LYS A 263 -29.13 12.76 25.11
CA LYS A 263 -28.04 13.08 26.04
C LYS A 263 -28.41 12.37 27.34
N GLU A 264 -27.84 11.19 27.59
CA GLU A 264 -27.89 10.59 28.92
C GLU A 264 -27.17 11.60 29.80
N ILE A 265 -27.95 12.37 30.54
CA ILE A 265 -27.45 13.24 31.58
C ILE A 265 -26.78 12.29 32.56
N VAL A 266 -25.46 12.20 32.49
CA VAL A 266 -24.67 11.48 33.49
C VAL A 266 -24.77 12.30 34.76
N ILE A 267 -25.75 11.98 35.61
CA ILE A 267 -25.91 12.60 36.91
C ILE A 267 -24.80 12.04 37.81
N ILE A 268 -23.67 12.74 37.83
CA ILE A 268 -22.62 12.46 38.80
C ILE A 268 -23.11 13.01 40.15
N SER A 269 -23.19 12.15 41.17
CA SER A 269 -23.56 12.64 42.50
C SER A 269 -22.57 13.70 42.96
N ARG A 270 -23.08 14.78 43.57
CA ARG A 270 -22.25 15.87 44.12
C ARG A 270 -21.17 15.36 45.08
N LYS A 271 -21.46 14.26 45.80
CA LYS A 271 -20.53 13.58 46.72
C LYS A 271 -19.37 12.91 45.96
N TYR A 272 -19.65 12.24 44.84
CA TYR A 272 -18.63 11.61 44.02
C TYR A 272 -17.74 12.66 43.34
N LEU A 273 -18.33 13.71 42.77
CA LEU A 273 -17.57 14.80 42.14
C LEU A 273 -16.62 15.48 43.14
N ARG A 274 -17.07 15.74 44.37
CA ARG A 274 -16.20 16.28 45.44
C ARG A 274 -15.04 15.35 45.76
N LYS A 275 -15.25 14.02 45.81
CA LYS A 275 -14.15 13.07 46.06
C LYS A 275 -13.10 13.12 44.95
N VAL A 276 -13.53 13.13 43.69
CA VAL A 276 -12.62 13.18 42.54
C VAL A 276 -11.84 14.49 42.52
N LEU A 277 -12.51 15.63 42.73
CA LEU A 277 -11.84 16.94 42.74
C LEU A 277 -10.86 17.08 43.90
N ASN A 278 -11.20 16.57 45.09
CA ASN A 278 -10.28 16.56 46.23
C ASN A 278 -9.06 15.68 45.94
N TYR A 279 -9.26 14.50 45.36
CA TYR A 279 -8.15 13.62 44.99
C TYR A 279 -7.19 14.29 43.98
N ILE A 280 -7.73 14.92 42.94
CA ILE A 280 -6.92 15.66 41.95
C ILE A 280 -6.15 16.79 42.63
N ASN A 281 -6.80 17.56 43.51
CA ASN A 281 -6.16 18.66 44.22
C ASN A 281 -5.05 18.18 45.17
N ASP A 282 -5.25 17.04 45.83
CA ASP A 282 -4.24 16.43 46.70
C ASP A 282 -3.03 15.95 45.89
N GLU A 283 -3.24 15.33 44.72
CA GLU A 283 -2.14 14.92 43.83
C GLU A 283 -1.36 16.13 43.28
N VAL A 284 -2.05 17.20 42.88
CA VAL A 284 -1.39 18.44 42.45
C VAL A 284 -0.58 19.06 43.59
N ARG A 285 -1.11 19.07 44.82
CA ARG A 285 -0.38 19.58 46.00
C ARG A 285 0.83 18.74 46.35
N LYS A 286 0.74 17.41 46.24
CA LYS A 286 1.90 16.53 46.43
C LYS A 286 2.98 16.86 45.39
N ASN A 287 2.61 16.95 44.12
CA ASN A 287 3.57 17.26 43.04
C ASN A 287 4.22 18.64 43.21
N ASN A 288 3.47 19.66 43.62
CA ASN A 288 4.03 21.00 43.84
C ASN A 288 4.98 21.07 45.05
N ARG A 289 4.81 20.20 46.07
CA ARG A 289 5.78 20.10 47.18
C ARG A 289 7.13 19.50 46.74
N TYR A 290 7.18 18.72 45.66
CA TYR A 290 8.42 18.19 45.13
C TYR A 290 9.20 19.20 44.25
N GLN A 291 8.59 20.33 43.86
CA GLN A 291 9.24 21.33 43.02
C GLN A 291 9.90 22.49 43.79
N MET A 292 9.73 22.55 45.12
CA MET A 292 10.37 23.56 45.97
C MET A 292 11.52 22.95 46.77
N ARG A 293 12.57 22.46 46.09
CA ARG A 293 13.90 22.41 46.73
C ARG A 293 14.65 23.66 46.27
N PRO A 294 14.92 24.63 47.15
CA PRO A 294 15.86 25.69 46.81
C PRO A 294 17.20 25.00 46.50
N PHE A 295 17.71 25.22 45.29
CA PHE A 295 19.11 24.93 44.99
C PHE A 295 19.93 25.91 45.84
N GLU A 296 20.47 25.43 46.96
CA GLU A 296 21.55 26.13 47.64
C GLU A 296 22.74 26.14 46.68
N PHE A 297 23.00 27.31 46.10
CA PHE A 297 24.23 27.56 45.37
C PHE A 297 25.37 27.53 46.39
N PHE A 298 26.19 26.48 46.35
CA PHE A 298 27.46 26.45 47.06
C PHE A 298 28.39 27.50 46.42
N ASN A 299 28.78 28.49 47.22
CA ASN A 299 29.95 29.34 46.98
C ASN A 299 31.23 28.60 47.41
#